data_AF-A0A9X2JX79-F1
#
_entry.id   AF-A0A9X2JX79-F1
#
_cell.length_a   1.000
_cell.length_b   1.000
_cell.length_c   1.000
_cell.angle_alpha   90.00
_cell.angle_beta   90.00
_cell.angle_gamma   90.00
#
_symmetry.space_group_name_H-M   'P 1'
#
loop_
_entity.id
_entity.type
_entity.pdbx_description
1 polymer ?
#
loop_
_entity_poly.entity_id
_entity_poly.type
_entity_poly.pdbx_seq_one_letter_code
_entity_poly.pdbx_strand_id
1 'polypeptide(L)'
;MSTSEGTRPADAPPAGEVTADDAVGGVEPGYASWLHRVVAAVLDDAILAGVVWLVLGTGFVQPTLTPVLGADGASWPSDPLVLVPVGVALVLLVLQGTTGWTPGKLVAGIRVVDAATREPIGVGRTIGRWLLHLLDAMLFIGYLRPLWHRRRQTFADSITGTVVVPAVPDLPRRPRIVLYSAALVVCVLGLGYGCVPLGSEGTSSLEIGATCEIDGTGPALTTGTITLSGSVWTSGERRLWTVRETRTVQPVARLTWTSAASARDVGYRVELDARPPEGGPSRGFTESWDIGTGSTDGTVEGEDTLHTRSLGPDGDRHDVEVQASQDDALGDLRGVRLTARLLADGEPVAVCETVTDHGA
;
A
#
# COMPACT_ATOMS: atom_id res chain seq x y z
N MET A 1 87.36 45.05 -50.29
CA MET A 1 86.33 44.09 -50.73
C MET A 1 86.38 42.90 -49.78
N SER A 2 85.57 42.91 -48.72
CA SER A 2 84.98 41.72 -48.07
C SER A 2 84.07 42.20 -46.94
N THR A 3 82.78 41.93 -47.10
CA THR A 3 81.65 42.29 -46.25
C THR A 3 81.50 41.31 -45.10
N SER A 4 81.07 41.79 -43.92
CA SER A 4 80.74 40.95 -42.76
C SER A 4 79.46 40.16 -43.01
N GLU A 5 79.54 38.84 -42.90
CA GLU A 5 78.41 37.92 -43.07
C GLU A 5 77.69 37.73 -41.73
N GLY A 6 76.47 38.26 -41.63
CA GLY A 6 75.59 38.07 -40.48
C GLY A 6 74.84 36.73 -40.56
N THR A 7 74.89 35.96 -39.48
CA THR A 7 74.17 34.70 -39.32
C THR A 7 72.65 34.92 -39.30
N ARG A 8 71.93 34.28 -40.25
CA ARG A 8 70.46 34.24 -40.33
C ARG A 8 69.93 33.10 -39.43
N PRO A 9 68.87 33.29 -38.62
CA PRO A 9 68.23 32.17 -37.91
C PRO A 9 67.40 31.32 -38.89
N ALA A 10 67.34 30.01 -38.60
CA ALA A 10 66.69 29.00 -39.41
C ALA A 10 65.15 29.15 -39.43
N ASP A 11 64.55 28.93 -40.60
CA ASP A 11 63.10 28.91 -40.82
C ASP A 11 62.40 27.84 -39.97
N ALA A 12 61.30 28.25 -39.32
CA ALA A 12 60.38 27.36 -38.65
C ALA A 12 59.49 26.63 -39.68
N PRO A 13 59.11 25.36 -39.44
CA PRO A 13 58.23 24.63 -40.34
C PRO A 13 56.82 25.26 -40.35
N PRO A 14 56.08 25.19 -41.47
CA PRO A 14 54.75 25.77 -41.57
C PRO A 14 53.79 25.08 -40.57
N ALA A 15 53.11 25.90 -39.77
CA ALA A 15 52.04 25.44 -38.89
C ALA A 15 50.97 24.75 -39.73
N GLY A 16 50.82 23.44 -39.56
CA GLY A 16 49.70 22.69 -40.11
C GLY A 16 48.41 23.30 -39.58
N GLU A 17 47.53 23.66 -40.50
CA GLU A 17 46.19 24.15 -40.23
C GLU A 17 45.41 23.00 -39.56
N VAL A 18 45.34 23.01 -38.23
CA VAL A 18 44.49 22.10 -37.46
C VAL A 18 43.06 22.54 -37.70
N THR A 19 42.36 21.81 -38.57
CA THR A 19 40.92 21.95 -38.74
C THR A 19 40.23 21.72 -37.40
N ALA A 20 39.34 22.65 -37.02
CA ALA A 20 38.63 22.64 -35.74
C ALA A 20 37.75 21.40 -35.49
N ASP A 21 37.63 20.48 -36.46
CA ASP A 21 36.90 19.22 -36.35
C ASP A 21 37.69 18.10 -35.64
N ASP A 22 39.02 18.17 -35.57
CA ASP A 22 39.84 17.08 -34.97
C ASP A 22 40.08 17.25 -33.45
N ALA A 23 39.56 18.32 -32.84
CA ALA A 23 39.74 18.65 -31.42
C ALA A 23 38.51 18.36 -30.54
N VAL A 24 37.44 17.74 -31.08
CA VAL A 24 36.37 17.16 -30.26
C VAL A 24 36.68 15.68 -30.08
N GLY A 25 37.69 15.40 -29.25
CA GLY A 25 37.84 14.08 -28.66
C GLY A 25 36.50 13.71 -28.01
N GLY A 26 35.79 12.75 -28.60
CA GLY A 26 34.50 12.29 -28.13
C GLY A 26 34.59 11.90 -26.67
N VAL A 27 34.18 12.79 -25.78
CA VAL A 27 33.92 12.47 -24.39
C VAL A 27 32.76 11.50 -24.44
N GLU A 28 33.02 10.19 -24.35
CA GLU A 28 31.97 9.21 -24.13
C GLU A 28 31.09 9.76 -23.01
N PRO A 29 29.78 9.99 -23.23
CA PRO A 29 28.93 10.52 -22.19
C PRO A 29 29.02 9.57 -21.00
N GLY A 30 29.56 10.07 -19.88
CA GLY A 30 29.78 9.27 -18.69
C GLY A 30 28.46 8.65 -18.22
N TYR A 31 28.52 7.49 -17.57
CA TYR A 31 27.31 6.82 -17.07
C TYR A 31 26.76 7.51 -15.82
N ALA A 32 25.43 7.53 -15.69
CA ALA A 32 24.76 8.10 -14.52
C ALA A 32 25.28 7.49 -13.22
N SER A 33 25.49 8.32 -12.20
CA SER A 33 25.92 7.84 -10.88
C SER A 33 24.83 7.00 -10.22
N TRP A 34 25.25 6.13 -9.29
CA TRP A 34 24.32 5.30 -8.52
C TRP A 34 23.29 6.15 -7.76
N LEU A 35 23.72 7.24 -7.12
CA LEU A 35 22.81 8.10 -6.35
C LEU A 35 21.73 8.76 -7.23
N HIS A 36 22.06 9.17 -8.46
CA HIS A 36 21.04 9.72 -9.37
C HIS A 36 19.99 8.67 -9.74
N ARG A 37 20.38 7.40 -9.86
CA ARG A 37 19.46 6.30 -10.10
C ARG A 37 18.56 6.04 -8.89
N VAL A 38 19.11 6.10 -7.68
CA VAL A 38 18.35 5.97 -6.43
C VAL A 38 17.34 7.10 -6.27
N VAL A 39 17.77 8.35 -6.47
CA VAL A 39 16.85 9.51 -6.43
C VAL A 39 15.73 9.32 -7.45
N ALA A 40 16.04 8.94 -8.68
CA ALA A 40 15.01 8.70 -9.69
C ALA A 40 14.02 7.58 -9.29
N ALA A 41 14.53 6.47 -8.73
CA ALA A 41 13.70 5.37 -8.28
C ALA A 41 12.77 5.77 -7.12
N VAL A 42 13.30 6.48 -6.12
CA VAL A 42 12.51 6.99 -4.98
C VAL A 42 11.43 7.95 -5.45
N LEU A 43 11.73 8.85 -6.39
CA LEU A 43 10.74 9.78 -6.93
C LEU A 43 9.64 9.06 -7.73
N ASP A 44 10.01 8.10 -8.57
CA ASP A 44 9.05 7.31 -9.34
C ASP A 44 8.14 6.46 -8.43
N ASP A 45 8.71 5.81 -7.41
CA ASP A 45 7.96 4.99 -6.46
C ASP A 45 7.12 5.84 -5.49
N ALA A 46 7.55 7.07 -5.15
CA ALA A 46 6.73 8.01 -4.39
C ALA A 46 5.48 8.44 -5.16
N ILE A 47 5.56 8.58 -6.48
CA ILE A 47 4.38 8.84 -7.32
C ILE A 47 3.39 7.68 -7.22
N LEU A 48 3.87 6.43 -7.33
CA LEU A 48 3.03 5.24 -7.21
C LEU A 48 2.42 5.11 -5.81
N ALA A 49 3.20 5.37 -4.77
CA ALA A 49 2.75 5.43 -3.38
C ALA A 49 1.62 6.45 -3.18
N GLY A 50 1.80 7.66 -3.71
CA GLY A 50 0.80 8.72 -3.62
C GLY A 50 -0.49 8.36 -4.34
N VAL A 51 -0.41 7.74 -5.52
CA VAL A 51 -1.60 7.27 -6.26
C VAL A 51 -2.33 6.17 -5.49
N VAL A 52 -1.61 5.19 -4.94
CA VAL A 52 -2.20 4.11 -4.14
C VAL A 52 -2.92 4.68 -2.93
N TRP A 53 -2.28 5.59 -2.20
CA TRP A 53 -2.92 6.22 -1.05
C TRP A 53 -4.17 7.02 -1.44
N LEU A 54 -4.10 7.80 -2.52
CA LEU A 54 -5.24 8.58 -3.01
C LEU A 54 -6.43 7.71 -3.44
N VAL A 55 -6.18 6.55 -4.02
CA VAL A 55 -7.22 5.67 -4.58
C VAL A 55 -7.71 4.64 -3.56
N LEU A 56 -6.78 3.94 -2.89
CA LEU A 56 -7.06 2.81 -2.03
C LEU A 56 -6.94 3.16 -0.54
N GLY A 57 -6.02 4.04 -0.17
CA GLY A 57 -5.76 4.42 1.23
C GLY A 57 -4.51 3.75 1.78
N THR A 58 -4.43 3.65 3.11
CA THR A 58 -3.33 2.99 3.84
C THR A 58 -3.44 1.47 3.83
N GLY A 59 -2.31 0.80 4.10
CA GLY A 59 -2.27 -0.66 4.28
C GLY A 59 -2.19 -1.48 2.99
N PHE A 60 -2.33 -0.86 1.82
CA PHE A 60 -2.29 -1.57 0.54
C PHE A 60 -0.89 -1.65 -0.07
N VAL A 61 -0.60 -2.78 -0.72
CA VAL A 61 0.63 -2.96 -1.50
C VAL A 61 0.62 -2.01 -2.71
N GLN A 62 1.69 -1.23 -2.87
CA GLN A 62 1.88 -0.39 -4.05
C GLN A 62 2.65 -1.10 -5.16
N PRO A 63 2.34 -0.84 -6.45
CA PRO A 63 3.24 -1.20 -7.53
C PRO A 63 4.55 -0.41 -7.41
N THR A 64 5.63 -0.95 -7.96
CA THR A 64 6.96 -0.32 -7.92
C THR A 64 7.66 -0.47 -9.28
N LEU A 65 8.44 0.55 -9.66
CA LEU A 65 9.35 0.46 -10.81
C LEU A 65 10.71 -0.15 -10.44
N THR A 66 10.96 -0.34 -9.14
CA THR A 66 12.15 -0.97 -8.57
C THR A 66 11.74 -2.13 -7.66
N PRO A 67 11.44 -3.32 -8.22
CA PRO A 67 10.92 -4.44 -7.45
C PRO A 67 11.83 -4.80 -6.27
N VAL A 68 11.27 -4.88 -5.06
CA VAL A 68 11.94 -5.35 -3.85
C VAL A 68 11.18 -6.60 -3.36
N LEU A 69 11.91 -7.60 -2.85
CA LEU A 69 11.30 -8.78 -2.25
C LEU A 69 10.94 -8.49 -0.78
N GLY A 70 9.73 -8.84 -0.38
CA GLY A 70 9.24 -8.69 1.00
C GLY A 70 8.34 -7.46 1.16
N ALA A 71 7.04 -7.62 0.91
CA ALA A 71 6.02 -6.69 1.37
C ALA A 71 5.34 -7.34 2.58
N ASP A 72 5.94 -7.19 3.76
CA ASP A 72 5.41 -7.78 4.99
C ASP A 72 4.24 -6.92 5.50
N GLY A 73 3.08 -7.54 5.74
CA GLY A 73 1.93 -6.91 6.39
C GLY A 73 1.01 -6.04 5.53
N ALA A 74 1.25 -5.92 4.22
CA ALA A 74 0.37 -5.15 3.33
C ALA A 74 -0.65 -6.07 2.62
N SER A 75 -1.89 -5.60 2.52
CA SER A 75 -2.98 -6.36 1.90
C SER A 75 -3.01 -6.17 0.38
N TRP A 76 -3.37 -7.23 -0.35
CA TRP A 76 -3.66 -7.14 -1.77
C TRP A 76 -5.07 -6.59 -1.97
N PRO A 77 -5.24 -5.50 -2.73
CA PRO A 77 -6.56 -4.93 -2.91
C PRO A 77 -7.42 -5.85 -3.79
N SER A 78 -8.64 -6.18 -3.35
CA SER A 78 -9.63 -6.90 -4.18
C SER A 78 -10.60 -5.99 -4.93
N ASP A 79 -10.54 -4.68 -4.68
CA ASP A 79 -11.38 -3.67 -5.32
C ASP A 79 -10.87 -3.36 -6.74
N PRO A 80 -11.75 -3.28 -7.77
CA PRO A 80 -11.37 -2.85 -9.13
C PRO A 80 -10.58 -1.54 -9.22
N LEU A 81 -10.69 -0.65 -8.22
CA LEU A 81 -9.89 0.57 -8.11
C LEU A 81 -8.37 0.30 -8.11
N VAL A 82 -7.92 -0.92 -7.80
CA VAL A 82 -6.51 -1.34 -7.94
C VAL A 82 -5.96 -1.17 -9.35
N LEU A 83 -6.82 -1.16 -10.36
CA LEU A 83 -6.42 -0.96 -11.76
C LEU A 83 -5.85 0.44 -12.01
N VAL A 84 -6.19 1.44 -11.18
CA VAL A 84 -5.67 2.81 -11.31
C VAL A 84 -4.16 2.88 -11.04
N PRO A 85 -3.63 2.49 -9.86
CA PRO A 85 -2.19 2.51 -9.62
C PRO A 85 -1.42 1.57 -10.55
N VAL A 86 -1.99 0.42 -10.91
CA VAL A 86 -1.41 -0.49 -11.92
C VAL A 86 -1.31 0.21 -13.28
N GLY A 87 -2.38 0.90 -13.71
CA GLY A 87 -2.40 1.66 -14.94
C GLY A 87 -1.34 2.78 -14.96
N VAL A 88 -1.16 3.50 -13.85
CA VAL A 88 -0.10 4.51 -13.73
C VAL A 88 1.28 3.88 -13.84
N ALA A 89 1.55 2.75 -13.18
CA ALA A 89 2.81 2.04 -13.31
C ALA A 89 3.10 1.61 -14.76
N LEU A 90 2.08 1.11 -15.48
CA LEU A 90 2.19 0.76 -16.89
C LEU A 90 2.48 2.00 -17.76
N VAL A 91 1.81 3.13 -17.51
CA VAL A 91 2.09 4.39 -18.21
C VAL A 91 3.54 4.84 -17.99
N LEU A 92 4.08 4.71 -16.78
CA LEU A 92 5.48 5.03 -16.50
C LEU A 92 6.46 4.09 -17.23
N LEU A 93 6.15 2.80 -17.30
CA LEU A 93 6.94 1.83 -18.07
C LEU A 93 6.88 2.12 -19.57
N VAL A 94 5.71 2.48 -20.10
CA VAL A 94 5.54 2.88 -21.50
C VAL A 94 6.33 4.16 -21.79
N LEU A 95 6.24 5.17 -20.92
CA LEU A 95 6.99 6.42 -21.05
C LEU A 95 8.49 6.16 -21.05
N GLN A 96 8.98 5.28 -20.17
CA GLN A 96 10.39 4.89 -20.15
C GLN A 96 10.78 4.08 -21.40
N GLY A 97 9.88 3.26 -21.93
CA GLY A 97 10.16 2.49 -23.14
C GLY A 97 10.23 3.34 -24.40
N THR A 98 9.34 4.33 -24.54
CA THR A 98 9.27 5.19 -25.73
C THR A 98 10.25 6.35 -25.65
N THR A 99 10.50 6.87 -24.44
CA THR A 99 11.31 8.07 -24.25
C THR A 99 12.57 7.82 -23.44
N GLY A 100 12.76 6.69 -22.75
CA GLY A 100 13.90 6.49 -21.84
C GLY A 100 13.80 7.27 -20.52
N TRP A 101 12.78 8.12 -20.35
CA TRP A 101 12.54 8.90 -19.15
C TRP A 101 11.27 8.45 -18.41
N THR A 102 11.27 8.69 -17.12
CA THR A 102 10.11 8.77 -16.22
C THR A 102 10.17 10.13 -15.53
N PRO A 103 9.12 10.62 -14.86
CA PRO A 103 9.20 11.90 -14.13
C PRO A 103 10.38 11.96 -13.16
N GLY A 104 10.63 10.92 -12.37
CA GLY A 104 11.77 10.86 -11.44
C GLY A 104 13.12 10.87 -12.14
N LYS A 105 13.25 10.17 -13.28
CA LYS A 105 14.48 10.20 -14.10
C LYS A 105 14.70 11.54 -14.78
N LEU A 106 13.63 12.22 -15.19
CA LEU A 106 13.67 13.58 -15.72
C LEU A 106 14.21 14.54 -14.65
N VAL A 107 13.62 14.52 -13.45
CA VAL A 107 14.08 15.35 -12.31
C VAL A 107 15.52 15.03 -11.92
N ALA A 108 15.92 13.76 -11.94
CA ALA A 108 17.29 13.33 -11.69
C ALA A 108 18.26 13.57 -12.87
N GLY A 109 17.79 14.07 -14.02
CA GLY A 109 18.62 14.38 -15.18
C GLY A 109 19.25 13.17 -15.88
N ILE A 110 18.59 12.01 -15.83
CA ILE A 110 19.10 10.75 -16.38
C ILE A 110 18.09 10.11 -17.34
N ARG A 111 18.58 9.28 -18.26
CA ARG A 111 17.75 8.54 -19.23
C ARG A 111 18.28 7.13 -19.39
N VAL A 112 17.38 6.15 -19.53
CA VAL A 112 17.75 4.79 -19.90
C VAL A 112 17.72 4.65 -21.41
N VAL A 113 18.80 4.13 -21.97
CA VAL A 113 18.99 3.97 -23.42
C VAL A 113 19.63 2.62 -23.74
N ASP A 114 19.56 2.22 -25.01
CA ASP A 114 20.31 1.10 -25.53
C ASP A 114 21.82 1.39 -25.48
N ALA A 115 22.61 0.40 -25.09
CA ALA A 115 24.06 0.55 -24.95
C ALA A 115 24.78 0.79 -26.29
N ALA A 116 24.23 0.29 -27.40
CA ALA A 116 24.79 0.42 -28.74
C ALA A 116 24.23 1.63 -29.48
N THR A 117 22.90 1.80 -29.52
CA THR A 117 22.27 2.86 -30.34
C THR A 117 22.10 4.18 -29.60
N ARG A 118 22.16 4.19 -28.26
CA ARG A 118 21.81 5.35 -27.41
C ARG A 118 20.37 5.86 -27.58
N GLU A 119 19.50 5.06 -28.18
CA GLU A 119 18.08 5.36 -28.34
C GLU A 119 17.23 4.66 -27.25
N PRO A 120 15.97 5.08 -27.04
CA PRO A 120 15.03 4.34 -26.20
C PRO A 120 14.91 2.88 -26.63
N ILE A 121 14.88 1.98 -25.65
CA ILE A 121 14.91 0.53 -25.91
C ILE A 121 13.56 -0.06 -26.32
N GLY A 122 12.50 0.73 -26.32
CA GLY A 122 11.13 0.29 -26.56
C GLY A 122 10.44 -0.27 -25.30
N VAL A 123 9.12 -0.39 -25.38
CA VAL A 123 8.26 -0.82 -24.25
C VAL A 123 8.54 -2.27 -23.85
N GLY A 124 8.64 -3.20 -24.81
CA GLY A 124 8.86 -4.62 -24.51
C GLY A 124 10.17 -4.90 -23.78
N ARG A 125 11.29 -4.35 -24.25
CA ARG A 125 12.59 -4.46 -23.55
C ARG A 125 12.59 -3.75 -22.21
N THR A 126 11.81 -2.69 -22.05
CA THR A 126 11.65 -2.00 -20.76
C THR A 126 10.90 -2.86 -19.74
N ILE A 127 9.82 -3.52 -20.13
CA ILE A 127 9.10 -4.46 -19.27
C ILE A 127 9.98 -5.66 -18.93
N GLY A 128 10.70 -6.22 -19.93
CA GLY A 128 11.67 -7.28 -19.69
C GLY A 128 12.77 -6.87 -18.71
N ARG A 129 13.28 -5.64 -18.82
CA ARG A 129 14.25 -5.08 -17.87
C ARG A 129 13.67 -4.98 -16.46
N TRP A 130 12.42 -4.53 -16.33
CA TRP A 130 11.74 -4.46 -15.04
C TRP A 130 11.59 -5.85 -14.40
N LEU A 131 11.19 -6.87 -15.15
CA LEU A 131 11.13 -8.25 -14.66
C LEU A 131 12.51 -8.76 -14.22
N LEU A 132 13.56 -8.46 -14.98
CA LEU A 132 14.92 -8.88 -14.65
C LEU A 132 15.50 -8.15 -13.43
N HIS A 133 14.96 -7.00 -13.03
CA HIS A 133 15.32 -6.37 -11.76
C HIS A 133 14.90 -7.23 -10.55
N LEU A 134 14.01 -8.22 -10.71
CA LEU A 134 13.77 -9.23 -9.67
C LEU A 134 15.03 -10.04 -9.33
N LEU A 135 15.92 -10.25 -10.31
CA LEU A 135 17.23 -10.85 -10.07
C LEU A 135 18.13 -9.93 -9.26
N ASP A 136 18.08 -8.62 -9.54
CA ASP A 136 18.80 -7.62 -8.76
C ASP A 136 18.30 -7.58 -7.30
N ALA A 137 16.98 -7.73 -7.10
CA ALA A 137 16.35 -7.79 -5.79
C ALA A 137 16.70 -9.05 -5.01
N MET A 138 16.64 -10.23 -5.64
CA MET A 138 16.96 -11.51 -5.01
C MET A 138 18.41 -11.58 -4.53
N LEU A 139 19.34 -10.98 -5.30
CA LEU A 139 20.75 -11.01 -4.96
C LEU A 139 21.19 -9.83 -4.10
N PHE A 140 20.36 -8.80 -3.94
CA PHE A 140 20.59 -7.46 -3.33
C PHE A 140 21.78 -6.67 -3.89
N ILE A 141 22.91 -7.33 -4.13
CA ILE A 141 24.14 -6.83 -4.74
C ILE A 141 23.91 -6.30 -6.16
N GLY A 142 22.85 -6.75 -6.85
CA GLY A 142 22.50 -6.29 -8.19
C GLY A 142 22.21 -4.78 -8.26
N TYR A 143 21.54 -4.26 -7.24
CA TYR A 143 21.27 -2.82 -7.11
C TYR A 143 22.51 -2.00 -6.73
N LEU A 144 23.50 -2.62 -6.06
CA LEU A 144 24.76 -1.97 -5.69
C LEU A 144 25.80 -2.04 -6.82
N ARG A 145 25.67 -3.00 -7.74
CA ARG A 145 26.59 -3.24 -8.86
C ARG A 145 27.01 -1.99 -9.66
N PRO A 146 26.14 -0.98 -9.90
CA PRO A 146 26.54 0.25 -10.56
C PRO A 146 27.66 1.04 -9.87
N LEU A 147 27.95 0.78 -8.59
CA LEU A 147 29.02 1.45 -7.85
C LEU A 147 30.43 1.04 -8.34
N TRP A 148 30.62 -0.20 -8.78
CA TRP A 148 31.93 -0.71 -9.23
C TRP A 148 31.95 -1.21 -10.68
N HIS A 149 30.79 -1.42 -11.32
CA HIS A 149 30.77 -1.87 -12.72
C HIS A 149 31.25 -0.77 -13.68
N ARG A 150 32.11 -1.14 -14.65
CA ARG A 150 32.71 -0.19 -15.62
C ARG A 150 31.70 0.67 -16.38
N ARG A 151 30.55 0.08 -16.74
CA ARG A 151 29.41 0.78 -17.40
C ARG A 151 28.29 1.18 -16.43
N ARG A 152 28.51 1.05 -15.12
CA ARG A 152 27.53 1.28 -14.05
C ARG A 152 26.19 0.55 -14.27
N GLN A 153 26.22 -0.72 -14.66
CA GLN A 153 25.02 -1.51 -15.01
C GLN A 153 24.60 -2.40 -13.83
N THR A 154 23.30 -2.58 -13.63
CA THR A 154 22.76 -3.71 -12.83
C THR A 154 22.80 -5.02 -13.63
N PHE A 155 22.41 -6.16 -13.05
CA PHE A 155 22.31 -7.40 -13.83
C PHE A 155 21.24 -7.28 -14.92
N ALA A 156 20.08 -6.72 -14.59
CA ALA A 156 19.03 -6.44 -15.57
C ALA A 156 19.53 -5.56 -16.72
N ASP A 157 20.30 -4.51 -16.41
CA ASP A 157 20.88 -3.63 -17.42
C ASP A 157 21.84 -4.39 -18.36
N SER A 158 22.68 -5.27 -17.80
CA SER A 158 23.62 -6.07 -18.60
C SER A 158 22.92 -7.08 -19.50
N ILE A 159 21.87 -7.76 -19.00
CA ILE A 159 21.11 -8.76 -19.77
C ILE A 159 20.31 -8.09 -20.88
N THR A 160 19.69 -6.94 -20.59
CA THR A 160 18.88 -6.22 -21.58
C THR A 160 19.69 -5.30 -22.49
N GLY A 161 21.00 -5.18 -22.30
CA GLY A 161 21.86 -4.34 -23.12
C GLY A 161 21.58 -2.85 -22.95
N THR A 162 21.21 -2.41 -21.74
CA THR A 162 20.86 -1.02 -21.43
C THR A 162 21.96 -0.32 -20.65
N VAL A 163 22.03 1.00 -20.79
CA VAL A 163 22.84 1.87 -19.96
C VAL A 163 22.02 3.09 -19.54
N VAL A 164 22.39 3.70 -18.42
CA VAL A 164 21.78 4.96 -17.99
C VAL A 164 22.81 6.06 -18.07
N VAL A 165 22.43 7.13 -18.73
CA VAL A 165 23.30 8.27 -19.05
C VAL A 165 22.67 9.56 -18.53
N PRO A 166 23.46 10.55 -18.12
CA PRO A 166 22.98 11.91 -17.94
C PRO A 166 22.42 12.41 -19.27
N ALA A 167 21.20 12.90 -19.26
CA ALA A 167 20.54 13.37 -20.48
C ALA A 167 19.48 14.41 -20.18
N VAL A 168 19.39 15.39 -21.08
CA VAL A 168 18.37 16.44 -21.07
C VAL A 168 17.51 16.25 -22.31
N PRO A 169 16.18 16.40 -22.22
CA PRO A 169 15.32 16.35 -23.40
C PRO A 169 15.74 17.37 -24.46
N ASP A 170 15.79 16.92 -25.70
CA ASP A 170 16.05 17.77 -26.86
C ASP A 170 14.78 18.53 -27.24
N LEU A 171 14.55 19.64 -26.52
CA LEU A 171 13.40 20.51 -26.65
C LEU A 171 13.84 21.97 -26.55
N PRO A 172 13.14 22.91 -27.22
CA PRO A 172 13.35 24.33 -27.02
C PRO A 172 13.20 24.75 -25.55
N ARG A 173 13.82 25.86 -25.15
CA ARG A 173 13.89 26.29 -23.74
C ARG A 173 12.53 26.29 -23.01
N ARG A 174 11.49 26.86 -23.64
CA ARG A 174 10.15 26.99 -23.04
C ARG A 174 9.46 25.65 -22.78
N PRO A 175 9.22 24.78 -23.78
CA PRO A 175 8.59 23.48 -23.54
C PRO A 175 9.43 22.60 -22.60
N ARG A 176 10.77 22.73 -22.65
CA ARG A 176 11.64 22.02 -21.71
C ARG A 176 11.40 22.44 -20.27
N ILE A 177 11.34 23.75 -19.97
CA ILE A 177 11.03 24.25 -18.63
C ILE A 177 9.68 23.73 -18.17
N VAL A 178 8.65 23.78 -19.02
CA VAL A 178 7.30 23.28 -18.69
C VAL A 178 7.34 21.79 -18.35
N LEU A 179 8.06 20.97 -19.12
CA LEU A 179 8.21 19.54 -18.87
C LEU A 179 8.89 19.26 -17.52
N TYR A 180 9.99 19.97 -17.21
CA TYR A 180 10.67 19.83 -15.92
C TYR A 180 9.79 20.28 -14.76
N SER A 181 9.09 21.41 -14.89
CA SER A 181 8.16 21.90 -13.87
C SER A 181 7.03 20.90 -13.63
N ALA A 182 6.46 20.31 -14.69
CA ALA A 182 5.42 19.29 -14.58
C ALA A 182 5.95 18.03 -13.88
N ALA A 183 7.12 17.53 -14.28
CA ALA A 183 7.76 16.37 -13.65
C ALA A 183 8.06 16.63 -12.17
N LEU A 184 8.57 17.82 -11.83
CA LEU A 184 8.86 18.22 -10.45
C LEU A 184 7.58 18.30 -9.62
N VAL A 185 6.50 18.92 -10.13
CA VAL A 185 5.21 18.99 -9.43
C VAL A 185 4.68 17.58 -9.17
N VAL A 186 4.68 16.69 -10.17
CA VAL A 186 4.24 15.30 -10.00
C VAL A 186 5.07 14.57 -8.95
N CYS A 187 6.40 14.73 -8.95
CA CYS A 187 7.28 14.14 -7.95
C CYS A 187 7.03 14.69 -6.54
N VAL A 188 6.82 16.00 -6.39
CA VAL A 188 6.54 16.64 -5.10
C VAL A 188 5.19 16.20 -4.56
N LEU A 189 4.16 16.10 -5.41
CA LEU A 189 2.85 15.54 -5.02
C LEU A 189 2.98 14.07 -4.64
N GLY A 190 3.74 13.28 -5.40
CA GLY A 190 4.05 11.88 -5.08
C GLY A 190 4.70 11.76 -3.71
N LEU A 191 5.73 12.56 -3.42
CA LEU A 191 6.37 12.57 -2.09
C LEU A 191 5.40 12.98 -0.98
N GLY A 192 4.61 14.03 -1.20
CA GLY A 192 3.66 14.54 -0.21
C GLY A 192 2.51 13.57 0.10
N TYR A 193 1.97 12.90 -0.91
CA TYR A 193 0.93 11.89 -0.74
C TYR A 193 1.45 10.49 -0.43
N GLY A 194 2.70 10.17 -0.78
CA GLY A 194 3.25 8.81 -0.70
C GLY A 194 4.08 8.55 0.55
N CYS A 195 4.82 9.55 1.04
CA CYS A 195 5.89 9.31 2.03
C CYS A 195 5.68 10.02 3.38
N VAL A 196 4.71 10.93 3.52
CA VAL A 196 4.58 11.76 4.74
C VAL A 196 3.17 11.67 5.33
N PRO A 197 2.95 10.85 6.38
CA PRO A 197 1.80 11.06 7.26
C PRO A 197 2.07 12.33 8.08
N LEU A 198 1.49 13.46 7.68
CA LEU A 198 1.72 14.78 8.32
C LEU A 198 0.96 14.94 9.64
N GLY A 199 0.16 13.95 10.03
CA GLY A 199 -0.51 13.88 11.32
C GLY A 199 -1.60 12.81 11.31
N SER A 200 -1.73 12.10 12.44
CA SER A 200 -2.96 11.40 12.78
C SER A 200 -3.91 12.40 13.42
N GLU A 201 -5.02 12.71 12.76
CA GLU A 201 -6.12 13.45 13.38
C GLU A 201 -6.85 12.51 14.35
N GLY A 202 -7.18 13.07 15.51
CA GLY A 202 -7.35 12.36 16.77
C GLY A 202 -8.34 11.21 16.75
N THR A 203 -8.09 10.27 17.65
CA THR A 203 -8.91 9.10 17.87
C THR A 203 -10.15 9.47 18.68
N SER A 204 -11.34 9.33 18.11
CA SER A 204 -12.61 9.42 18.84
C SER A 204 -13.23 8.04 19.00
N SER A 205 -13.87 7.79 20.15
CA SER A 205 -14.64 6.59 20.45
C SER A 205 -16.10 6.96 20.66
N LEU A 206 -17.00 6.41 19.85
CA LEU A 206 -18.43 6.42 20.13
C LEU A 206 -18.80 5.10 20.80
N GLU A 207 -19.46 5.16 21.95
CA GLU A 207 -20.04 3.98 22.58
C GLU A 207 -21.35 3.60 21.87
N ILE A 208 -21.38 2.37 21.35
CA ILE A 208 -22.61 1.73 20.90
C ILE A 208 -23.20 1.04 22.13
N GLY A 209 -24.50 1.21 22.37
CA GLY A 209 -25.16 0.58 23.51
C GLY A 209 -26.60 0.26 23.19
N ALA A 210 -26.90 -1.03 23.01
CA ALA A 210 -28.27 -1.53 22.95
C ALA A 210 -28.39 -2.75 23.86
N THR A 211 -29.49 -2.84 24.60
CA THR A 211 -29.79 -4.01 25.43
C THR A 211 -31.15 -4.55 25.02
N CYS A 212 -31.17 -5.82 24.63
CA CYS A 212 -32.38 -6.55 24.31
C CYS A 212 -32.67 -7.54 25.44
N GLU A 213 -33.82 -7.39 26.10
CA GLU A 213 -34.36 -8.43 26.98
C GLU A 213 -35.05 -9.48 26.11
N ILE A 214 -34.76 -10.76 26.38
CA ILE A 214 -35.29 -11.88 25.62
C ILE A 214 -36.03 -12.82 26.55
N ASP A 215 -37.31 -12.99 26.26
CA ASP A 215 -38.12 -14.06 26.81
C ASP A 215 -37.95 -15.29 25.92
N GLY A 216 -37.41 -16.34 26.51
CA GLY A 216 -37.11 -17.55 25.79
C GLY A 216 -38.33 -18.44 25.57
N THR A 217 -38.37 -19.12 24.43
CA THR A 217 -39.52 -19.93 23.99
C THR A 217 -39.36 -21.42 24.28
N GLY A 218 -38.25 -21.85 24.91
CA GLY A 218 -37.94 -23.27 25.08
C GLY A 218 -36.90 -23.58 26.15
N PRO A 219 -36.48 -24.84 26.33
CA PRO A 219 -35.57 -25.23 27.40
C PRO A 219 -34.14 -24.69 27.18
N ALA A 220 -33.74 -24.41 25.94
CA ALA A 220 -32.41 -23.87 25.62
C ALA A 220 -32.22 -22.41 26.05
N LEU A 221 -33.32 -21.67 26.21
CA LEU A 221 -33.32 -20.28 26.63
C LEU A 221 -34.63 -20.02 27.38
N THR A 222 -34.55 -19.75 28.68
CA THR A 222 -35.72 -19.41 29.51
C THR A 222 -35.89 -17.90 29.59
N THR A 223 -34.83 -17.20 30.00
CA THR A 223 -34.72 -15.75 29.91
C THR A 223 -33.27 -15.37 29.65
N GLY A 224 -33.05 -14.26 28.97
CA GLY A 224 -31.73 -13.74 28.73
C GLY A 224 -31.72 -12.26 28.39
N THR A 225 -30.50 -11.74 28.33
CA THR A 225 -30.22 -10.37 27.97
C THR A 225 -29.05 -10.38 27.01
N ILE A 226 -29.19 -9.69 25.89
CA ILE A 226 -28.10 -9.43 24.96
C ILE A 226 -27.79 -7.94 25.05
N THR A 227 -26.58 -7.61 25.48
CA THR A 227 -26.03 -6.26 25.45
C THR A 227 -25.04 -6.16 24.31
N LEU A 228 -25.43 -5.40 23.29
CA LEU A 228 -24.54 -4.97 22.21
C LEU A 228 -23.83 -3.71 22.66
N SER A 229 -22.51 -3.82 22.74
CA SER A 229 -21.59 -2.73 23.05
C SER A 229 -20.52 -2.61 21.97
N GLY A 230 -19.70 -1.57 22.03
CA GLY A 230 -18.55 -1.45 21.13
C GLY A 230 -18.07 -0.02 21.01
N SER A 231 -16.89 0.12 20.45
CA SER A 231 -16.29 1.42 20.14
C SER A 231 -16.11 1.58 18.64
N VAL A 232 -16.54 2.72 18.13
CA VAL A 232 -16.13 3.17 16.78
C VAL A 232 -14.87 4.00 16.93
N TRP A 233 -13.74 3.48 16.45
CA TRP A 233 -12.48 4.21 16.36
C TRP A 233 -12.44 4.96 15.04
N THR A 234 -12.28 6.28 15.08
CA THR A 234 -11.99 7.06 13.87
C THR A 234 -10.52 7.45 13.85
N SER A 235 -9.83 7.15 12.76
CA SER A 235 -8.45 7.60 12.51
C SER A 235 -8.44 8.46 11.25
N GLY A 236 -8.14 9.75 11.40
CA GLY A 236 -7.91 10.63 10.26
C GLY A 236 -6.45 10.60 9.86
N GLU A 237 -6.15 10.24 8.62
CA GLU A 237 -4.81 10.47 8.07
C GLU A 237 -4.85 11.64 7.10
N ARG A 238 -4.06 12.68 7.40
CA ARG A 238 -3.89 13.83 6.51
C ARG A 238 -2.57 13.74 5.76
N ARG A 239 -2.65 13.70 4.43
CA ARG A 239 -1.52 13.88 3.53
C ARG A 239 -1.77 15.08 2.63
N LEU A 240 -0.85 16.05 2.68
CA LEU A 240 -1.03 17.37 2.07
C LEU A 240 -2.36 18.02 2.52
N TRP A 241 -3.28 18.27 1.59
CA TRP A 241 -4.59 18.87 1.84
C TRP A 241 -5.74 17.85 1.77
N THR A 242 -5.43 16.55 1.63
CA THR A 242 -6.45 15.49 1.64
C THR A 242 -6.45 14.81 3.00
N VAL A 243 -7.64 14.67 3.56
CA VAL A 243 -7.88 13.87 4.76
C VAL A 243 -8.61 12.60 4.32
N ARG A 244 -8.09 11.44 4.72
CA ARG A 244 -8.82 10.18 4.67
C ARG A 244 -9.19 9.80 6.09
N GLU A 245 -10.48 9.76 6.36
CA GLU A 245 -11.00 9.17 7.59
C GLU A 245 -11.17 7.67 7.36
N THR A 246 -10.55 6.89 8.24
CA THR A 246 -10.81 5.47 8.37
C THR A 246 -11.60 5.27 9.65
N ARG A 247 -12.70 4.52 9.57
CA ARG A 247 -13.47 4.13 10.74
C ARG A 247 -13.31 2.63 10.95
N THR A 248 -12.99 2.22 12.16
CA THR A 248 -12.90 0.82 12.56
C THR A 248 -13.91 0.61 13.68
N VAL A 249 -14.79 -0.37 13.53
CA VAL A 249 -15.75 -0.74 14.58
C VAL A 249 -15.25 -1.98 15.26
N GLN A 250 -15.13 -1.91 16.58
CA GLN A 250 -14.83 -3.06 17.44
C GLN A 250 -16.09 -3.35 18.26
N PRO A 251 -17.04 -4.13 17.70
CA PRO A 251 -18.26 -4.48 18.41
C PRO A 251 -17.97 -5.59 19.41
N VAL A 252 -18.62 -5.48 20.57
CA VAL A 252 -18.55 -6.43 21.68
C VAL A 252 -19.98 -6.83 22.03
N ALA A 253 -20.29 -8.11 21.96
CA ALA A 253 -21.59 -8.62 22.36
C ALA A 253 -21.45 -9.40 23.67
N ARG A 254 -22.16 -8.95 24.71
CA ARG A 254 -22.31 -9.69 25.96
C ARG A 254 -23.69 -10.32 26.03
N LEU A 255 -23.74 -11.63 26.16
CA LEU A 255 -24.96 -12.41 26.23
C LEU A 255 -25.02 -13.10 27.58
N THR A 256 -26.03 -12.79 28.38
CA THR A 256 -26.31 -13.50 29.62
C THR A 256 -27.63 -14.21 29.48
N TRP A 257 -27.68 -15.52 29.71
CA TRP A 257 -28.95 -16.25 29.66
C TRP A 257 -29.03 -17.41 30.64
N THR A 258 -30.26 -17.91 30.80
CA THR A 258 -30.56 -19.10 31.59
C THR A 258 -31.13 -20.19 30.70
N SER A 259 -30.62 -21.40 30.87
CA SER A 259 -31.10 -22.61 30.21
C SER A 259 -31.70 -23.56 31.24
N ALA A 260 -32.69 -24.35 30.85
CA ALA A 260 -33.26 -25.39 31.71
C ALA A 260 -32.27 -26.54 31.87
N ALA A 261 -32.36 -27.27 32.98
CA ALA A 261 -31.51 -28.45 33.22
C ALA A 261 -31.65 -29.54 32.13
N SER A 262 -32.75 -29.55 31.38
CA SER A 262 -32.97 -30.46 30.24
C SER A 262 -32.20 -30.08 28.97
N ALA A 263 -31.64 -28.87 28.88
CA ALA A 263 -30.91 -28.36 27.73
C ALA A 263 -29.38 -28.39 27.90
N ARG A 264 -28.87 -29.22 28.81
CA ARG A 264 -27.43 -29.25 29.14
C ARG A 264 -26.52 -29.71 28.01
N ASP A 265 -27.05 -30.50 27.08
CA ASP A 265 -26.35 -31.06 25.93
C ASP A 265 -26.46 -30.19 24.66
N VAL A 266 -27.16 -29.05 24.74
CA VAL A 266 -27.35 -28.13 23.60
C VAL A 266 -26.05 -27.42 23.27
N GLY A 267 -25.68 -27.44 21.99
CA GLY A 267 -24.55 -26.69 21.46
C GLY A 267 -24.92 -25.24 21.23
N TYR A 268 -24.26 -24.32 21.93
CA TYR A 268 -24.46 -22.89 21.72
C TYR A 268 -23.44 -22.31 20.75
N ARG A 269 -23.92 -21.47 19.84
CA ARG A 269 -23.10 -20.65 18.95
C ARG A 269 -23.56 -19.21 19.03
N VAL A 270 -22.62 -18.28 19.10
CA VAL A 270 -22.89 -16.84 18.99
C VAL A 270 -22.42 -16.36 17.64
N GLU A 271 -23.26 -15.61 16.93
CA GLU A 271 -22.91 -14.95 15.69
C GLU A 271 -23.04 -13.44 15.84
N LEU A 272 -22.03 -12.71 15.37
CA LEU A 272 -22.04 -11.26 15.30
C LEU A 272 -21.89 -10.84 13.83
N ASP A 273 -22.89 -10.13 13.34
CA ASP A 273 -22.95 -9.65 11.96
C ASP A 273 -22.97 -8.12 11.95
N ALA A 274 -22.08 -7.53 11.16
CA ALA A 274 -22.06 -6.09 10.91
C ALA A 274 -22.29 -5.85 9.43
N ARG A 275 -23.43 -5.22 9.10
CA ARG A 275 -23.82 -4.94 7.71
C ARG A 275 -23.87 -3.44 7.46
N PRO A 276 -23.22 -2.94 6.40
CA PRO A 276 -23.38 -1.55 5.99
C PRO A 276 -24.80 -1.31 5.45
N PRO A 277 -25.25 -0.05 5.40
CA PRO A 277 -26.52 0.31 4.79
C PRO A 277 -26.56 -0.09 3.30
N GLU A 278 -27.75 -0.40 2.78
CA GLU A 278 -27.95 -0.82 1.39
C GLU A 278 -27.36 0.20 0.40
N GLY A 279 -26.46 -0.26 -0.48
CA GLY A 279 -25.82 0.58 -1.50
C GLY A 279 -24.41 1.09 -1.15
N GLY A 280 -23.86 0.77 0.02
CA GLY A 280 -22.50 1.11 0.41
C GLY A 280 -21.42 0.21 -0.25
N PRO A 281 -20.20 0.74 -0.51
CA PRO A 281 -19.08 -0.03 -1.08
C PRO A 281 -18.39 -0.97 -0.06
N SER A 282 -18.78 -0.95 1.20
CA SER A 282 -18.15 -1.73 2.27
C SER A 282 -18.65 -3.17 2.32
N ARG A 283 -17.75 -4.12 2.60
CA ARG A 283 -18.13 -5.49 2.96
C ARG A 283 -18.56 -5.49 4.42
N GLY A 284 -19.70 -6.10 4.72
CA GLY A 284 -20.00 -6.50 6.09
C GLY A 284 -19.15 -7.69 6.49
N PHE A 285 -19.06 -7.95 7.80
CA PHE A 285 -18.45 -9.16 8.31
C PHE A 285 -19.48 -9.97 9.10
N THR A 286 -19.26 -11.28 9.13
CA THR A 286 -19.99 -12.19 10.01
C THR A 286 -18.94 -13.04 10.70
N GLU A 287 -18.94 -13.00 12.02
CA GLU A 287 -18.05 -13.80 12.85
C GLU A 287 -18.89 -14.69 13.76
N SER A 288 -18.41 -15.90 14.01
CA SER A 288 -19.16 -16.91 14.74
C SER A 288 -18.25 -17.65 15.70
N TRP A 289 -18.70 -17.82 16.94
CA TRP A 289 -17.96 -18.52 17.98
C TRP A 289 -18.79 -19.69 18.51
N ASP A 290 -18.19 -20.88 18.47
CA ASP A 290 -18.74 -22.07 19.11
C ASP A 290 -18.42 -22.02 20.61
N ILE A 291 -19.45 -21.79 21.41
CA ILE A 291 -19.34 -21.70 22.88
C ILE A 291 -19.22 -23.11 23.50
N GLY A 292 -19.56 -24.14 22.72
CA GLY A 292 -19.42 -25.55 23.07
C GLY A 292 -20.51 -26.07 24.01
N THR A 293 -20.47 -27.38 24.27
CA THR A 293 -21.35 -28.11 25.18
C THR A 293 -20.60 -28.40 26.49
N GLY A 294 -20.18 -27.34 27.18
CA GLY A 294 -19.27 -27.50 28.33
C GLY A 294 -19.97 -28.12 29.54
N SER A 295 -19.88 -29.44 29.72
CA SER A 295 -20.39 -30.22 30.88
C SER A 295 -19.81 -29.83 32.26
N THR A 296 -18.99 -28.77 32.33
CA THR A 296 -18.24 -28.34 33.50
C THR A 296 -18.56 -26.91 33.88
N ASP A 297 -18.78 -26.70 35.18
CA ASP A 297 -18.89 -25.39 35.82
C ASP A 297 -17.56 -24.63 35.71
N GLY A 298 -17.58 -23.35 35.33
CA GLY A 298 -16.36 -22.54 35.23
C GLY A 298 -16.32 -21.57 34.03
N THR A 299 -15.14 -20.98 33.86
CA THR A 299 -14.84 -19.99 32.82
C THR A 299 -13.89 -20.58 31.79
N VAL A 300 -14.22 -20.43 30.52
CA VAL A 300 -13.40 -20.78 29.36
C VAL A 300 -13.05 -19.49 28.64
N GLU A 301 -11.76 -19.23 28.49
CA GLU A 301 -11.21 -18.06 27.80
C GLU A 301 -10.59 -18.53 26.47
N GLY A 302 -11.06 -17.94 25.37
CA GLY A 302 -10.49 -18.06 24.03
C GLY A 302 -9.86 -16.74 23.59
N GLU A 303 -9.36 -16.70 22.35
CA GLU A 303 -8.69 -15.50 21.79
C GLU A 303 -9.60 -14.27 21.76
N ASP A 304 -10.87 -14.48 21.37
CA ASP A 304 -11.89 -13.42 21.16
C ASP A 304 -13.19 -13.70 21.93
N THR A 305 -13.14 -14.63 22.89
CA THR A 305 -14.33 -15.13 23.61
C THR A 305 -14.05 -15.36 25.09
N LEU A 306 -15.00 -14.99 25.93
CA LEU A 306 -15.00 -15.32 27.35
C LEU A 306 -16.36 -15.92 27.72
N HIS A 307 -16.40 -17.20 28.06
CA HIS A 307 -17.63 -17.88 28.46
C HIS A 307 -17.53 -18.36 29.90
N THR A 308 -18.44 -17.90 30.74
CA THR A 308 -18.66 -18.42 32.09
C THR A 308 -19.99 -19.15 32.17
N ARG A 309 -19.97 -20.40 32.64
CA ARG A 309 -21.17 -21.19 32.94
C ARG A 309 -21.24 -21.42 34.44
N SER A 310 -22.43 -21.25 35.02
CA SER A 310 -22.75 -21.54 36.42
C SER A 310 -23.90 -22.54 36.50
N LEU A 311 -23.62 -23.74 37.02
CA LEU A 311 -24.63 -24.82 37.12
C LEU A 311 -25.60 -24.58 38.28
N GLY A 312 -26.90 -24.80 38.04
CA GLY A 312 -27.95 -24.73 39.07
C GLY A 312 -28.85 -25.96 39.09
N PRO A 313 -29.64 -26.16 40.17
CA PRO A 313 -30.58 -27.28 40.26
C PRO A 313 -31.74 -27.17 39.27
N ASP A 314 -32.21 -25.95 38.99
CA ASP A 314 -33.38 -25.69 38.13
C ASP A 314 -32.99 -25.23 36.71
N GLY A 315 -31.70 -25.06 36.45
CA GLY A 315 -31.18 -24.53 35.19
C GLY A 315 -29.77 -23.97 35.35
N ASP A 316 -29.11 -23.71 34.23
CA ASP A 316 -27.74 -23.21 34.21
C ASP A 316 -27.72 -21.76 33.72
N ARG A 317 -26.86 -20.93 34.31
CA ARG A 317 -26.63 -19.56 33.87
C ARG A 317 -25.39 -19.52 32.99
N HIS A 318 -25.48 -18.80 31.89
CA HIS A 318 -24.41 -18.58 30.94
C HIS A 318 -24.15 -17.07 30.86
N ASP A 319 -22.88 -16.69 30.87
CA ASP A 319 -22.41 -15.33 30.62
C ASP A 319 -21.31 -15.42 29.57
N VAL A 320 -21.56 -14.87 28.39
CA VAL A 320 -20.65 -14.93 27.25
C VAL A 320 -20.35 -13.53 26.80
N GLU A 321 -19.07 -13.24 26.62
CA GLU A 321 -18.58 -12.05 25.95
C GLU A 321 -17.84 -12.49 24.69
N VAL A 322 -18.21 -11.90 23.55
CA VAL A 322 -17.50 -12.07 22.28
C VAL A 322 -17.08 -10.72 21.75
N GLN A 323 -15.86 -10.64 21.22
CA GLN A 323 -15.28 -9.43 20.66
C GLN A 323 -14.81 -9.72 19.24
N ALA A 324 -15.30 -8.96 18.26
CA ALA A 324 -14.76 -9.09 16.90
C ALA A 324 -13.43 -8.32 16.81
N SER A 325 -12.33 -9.04 16.58
CA SER A 325 -10.99 -8.48 16.38
C SER A 325 -10.68 -8.26 14.89
N GLN A 326 -11.55 -7.55 14.16
CA GLN A 326 -11.23 -7.11 12.80
C GLN A 326 -10.58 -5.71 12.77
N ASP A 327 -9.35 -5.67 12.27
CA ASP A 327 -8.65 -4.45 11.86
C ASP A 327 -9.11 -3.93 10.50
N ASP A 328 -9.99 -4.65 9.81
CA ASP A 328 -10.48 -4.26 8.51
C ASP A 328 -11.35 -3.00 8.64
N ALA A 329 -10.88 -1.94 7.97
CA ALA A 329 -11.61 -0.69 7.80
C ALA A 329 -12.96 -0.95 7.10
N LEU A 330 -14.00 -1.14 7.88
CA LEU A 330 -15.36 -1.06 7.39
C LEU A 330 -15.55 0.42 7.02
N GLY A 331 -15.60 0.79 5.73
CA GLY A 331 -15.51 2.18 5.23
C GLY A 331 -16.37 3.28 5.91
N ASP A 332 -17.35 3.85 5.21
CA ASP A 332 -18.28 4.81 5.84
C ASP A 332 -19.35 4.02 6.61
N LEU A 333 -19.33 4.12 7.94
CA LEU A 333 -20.17 3.32 8.84
C LEU A 333 -21.34 4.06 9.44
N ARG A 334 -21.77 5.15 8.80
CA ARG A 334 -23.05 5.78 9.17
C ARG A 334 -24.18 4.77 8.95
N GLY A 335 -24.84 4.37 10.03
CA GLY A 335 -25.97 3.45 9.96
C GLY A 335 -25.62 1.98 9.73
N VAL A 336 -24.47 1.50 10.22
CA VAL A 336 -24.20 0.06 10.26
C VAL A 336 -25.22 -0.64 11.14
N ARG A 337 -25.80 -1.71 10.62
CA ARG A 337 -26.65 -2.62 11.37
C ARG A 337 -25.75 -3.67 12.01
N LEU A 338 -25.72 -3.68 13.34
CA LEU A 338 -25.10 -4.72 14.14
C LEU A 338 -26.19 -5.69 14.60
N THR A 339 -25.98 -6.97 14.35
CA THR A 339 -26.90 -8.04 14.73
C THR A 339 -26.13 -9.11 15.50
N ALA A 340 -26.49 -9.34 16.76
CA ALA A 340 -26.04 -10.50 17.52
C ALA A 340 -27.12 -11.58 17.52
N ARG A 341 -26.72 -12.83 17.25
CA ARG A 341 -27.61 -14.00 17.30
C ARG A 341 -27.05 -15.03 18.26
N LEU A 342 -27.92 -15.57 19.10
CA LEU A 342 -27.66 -16.78 19.87
C LEU A 342 -28.34 -17.95 19.16
N LEU A 343 -27.56 -18.96 18.79
CA LEU A 343 -28.04 -20.18 18.17
C LEU A 343 -27.91 -21.35 19.15
N ALA A 344 -28.95 -22.18 19.21
CA ALA A 344 -28.97 -23.44 19.91
C ALA A 344 -29.10 -24.56 18.87
N ASP A 345 -28.12 -25.46 18.81
CA ASP A 345 -28.05 -26.54 17.82
C ASP A 345 -28.21 -26.07 16.35
N GLY A 346 -27.79 -24.84 16.07
CA GLY A 346 -27.87 -24.20 14.76
C GLY A 346 -29.17 -23.45 14.47
N GLU A 347 -30.15 -23.43 15.38
CA GLU A 347 -31.36 -22.62 15.26
C GLU A 347 -31.26 -21.33 16.08
N PRO A 348 -31.63 -20.15 15.53
CA PRO A 348 -31.59 -18.89 16.26
C PRO A 348 -32.67 -18.86 17.35
N VAL A 349 -32.25 -18.80 18.61
CA VAL A 349 -33.14 -18.70 19.78
C VAL A 349 -33.28 -17.28 20.31
N ALA A 350 -32.31 -16.41 20.00
CA ALA A 350 -32.38 -14.99 20.30
C ALA A 350 -31.67 -14.16 19.24
N VAL A 351 -32.22 -12.97 18.98
CA VAL A 351 -31.63 -11.99 18.05
C VAL A 351 -31.75 -10.61 18.69
N CYS A 352 -30.66 -9.87 18.70
CA CYS A 352 -30.64 -8.46 19.09
C CYS A 352 -30.02 -7.65 17.96
N GLU A 353 -30.68 -6.57 17.56
CA GLU A 353 -30.23 -5.71 16.48
C GLU A 353 -30.14 -4.27 16.96
N THR A 354 -29.10 -3.58 16.53
CA THR A 354 -28.95 -2.14 16.73
C THR A 354 -28.35 -1.50 15.49
N VAL A 355 -28.61 -0.20 15.32
CA VAL A 355 -28.01 0.59 14.26
C VAL A 355 -27.09 1.60 14.92
N THR A 356 -25.83 1.66 14.48
CA THR A 356 -24.90 2.68 14.96
C THR A 356 -25.44 4.05 14.55
N ASP A 357 -25.64 4.91 15.55
CA ASP A 357 -26.44 6.13 15.41
C ASP A 357 -25.97 7.02 14.24
N HIS A 358 -26.92 7.68 13.58
CA HIS A 358 -26.63 8.81 12.69
C HIS A 358 -26.27 10.02 13.55
N GLY A 359 -25.01 10.10 14.01
CA GLY A 359 -24.55 11.29 14.73
C GLY A 359 -24.76 12.56 13.90
N ALA A 360 -25.47 13.52 14.50
CA ALA A 360 -25.97 14.80 14.01
C ALA A 360 -24.92 15.76 13.43
#